data_AF-A0A8A1UIX0-F1
#
_entry.id   AF-A0A8A1UIX0-F1
#
_cell.length_a   1.000
_cell.length_b   1.000
_cell.length_c   1.000
_cell.angle_alpha   90.00
_cell.angle_beta   90.00
_cell.angle_gamma   90.00
#
_symmetry.space_group_name_H-M   'P 1'
#
loop_
_entity.id
_entity.type
_entity.pdbx_description
1 polymer ?
#
loop_
_entity_poly.entity_id
_entity_poly.type
_entity_poly.pdbx_seq_one_letter_code
_entity_poly.pdbx_strand_id
1 'polypeptide(L)'
;MRRALAAEAQIAWQGPDRRIAVQLVETERHNLRAALARPPLDAADALTALDTAVSLWFRWGVCGRRREGRAHLGRLLRHCGDDTAVRARALWLAGWLAAQDHALRTAESLLDRAARAAARHADADTLARVAHARGVLALRRADTGTAVAWLRRAAEHTYQDPWYGPGPAYSQVLLAIALAASGPAGAPVPAPRPWGMAAAVPLTPARTTQNETRSGPLPGPRCGLGPT
;
A
#
# COMPACT_ATOMS: atom_id res chain seq x y z
N MET A 1 -3.99 -17.82 -24.07
CA MET A 1 -2.83 -16.89 -24.07
C MET A 1 -3.06 -15.61 -23.26
N ARG A 2 -4.13 -14.84 -23.47
CA ARG A 2 -4.25 -13.48 -22.87
C ARG A 2 -4.57 -13.43 -21.36
N ARG A 3 -5.35 -14.39 -20.85
CA ARG A 3 -5.58 -14.58 -19.41
C ARG A 3 -4.29 -14.97 -18.67
N ALA A 4 -3.46 -15.80 -19.31
CA ALA A 4 -2.18 -16.22 -18.76
C ALA A 4 -1.23 -15.03 -18.56
N LEU A 5 -1.21 -14.08 -19.49
CA LEU A 5 -0.40 -12.86 -19.34
C LEU A 5 -0.89 -11.96 -18.20
N ALA A 6 -2.20 -11.74 -18.06
CA ALA A 6 -2.72 -10.95 -16.95
C ALA A 6 -2.43 -11.62 -15.60
N ALA A 7 -2.49 -12.95 -15.53
CA ALA A 7 -2.10 -13.72 -14.35
C ALA A 7 -0.59 -13.63 -14.08
N GLU A 8 0.26 -13.76 -15.11
CA GLU A 8 1.72 -13.64 -15.00
C GLU A 8 2.14 -12.25 -14.52
N ALA A 9 1.58 -11.20 -15.12
CA ALA A 9 1.82 -9.83 -14.69
C ALA A 9 1.40 -9.60 -13.23
N GLN A 10 0.29 -10.22 -12.83
CA GLN A 10 -0.19 -10.17 -11.45
C GLN A 10 0.76 -10.89 -10.48
N ILE A 11 1.30 -12.06 -10.84
CA ILE A 11 2.31 -12.78 -10.04
C ILE A 11 3.55 -11.89 -9.88
N ALA A 12 4.07 -11.36 -10.99
CA ALA A 12 5.24 -10.49 -10.97
C ALA A 12 5.00 -9.22 -10.12
N TRP A 13 3.77 -8.69 -10.11
CA TRP A 13 3.42 -7.52 -9.30
C TRP A 13 3.41 -7.82 -7.79
N GLN A 14 2.96 -9.00 -7.39
CA GLN A 14 2.99 -9.41 -5.98
C GLN A 14 4.40 -9.80 -5.51
N GLY A 15 5.27 -10.17 -6.45
CA GLY A 15 6.68 -10.45 -6.20
C GLY A 15 7.57 -9.21 -6.05
N PRO A 16 8.89 -9.41 -5.93
CA PRO A 16 9.87 -8.32 -5.86
C PRO A 16 9.95 -7.52 -7.17
N ASP A 17 9.55 -8.12 -8.30
CA ASP A 17 9.79 -7.60 -9.65
C ASP A 17 8.63 -6.80 -10.23
N ARG A 18 8.09 -5.85 -9.45
CA ARG A 18 6.97 -4.98 -9.87
C ARG A 18 7.21 -4.26 -11.19
N ARG A 19 8.49 -3.97 -11.52
CA ARG A 19 8.88 -3.35 -12.80
C ARG A 19 8.60 -4.28 -13.99
N ILE A 20 8.86 -5.58 -13.84
CA ILE A 20 8.59 -6.59 -14.88
C ILE A 20 7.10 -6.68 -15.14
N ALA A 21 6.27 -6.66 -14.10
CA ALA A 21 4.80 -6.64 -14.26
C ALA A 21 4.32 -5.46 -15.11
N VAL A 22 4.84 -4.25 -14.85
CA VAL A 22 4.48 -3.05 -15.64
C VAL A 22 4.97 -3.18 -17.08
N GLN A 23 6.22 -3.62 -17.28
CA GLN A 23 6.78 -3.80 -18.62
C GLN A 23 6.00 -4.83 -19.43
N LEU A 24 5.66 -5.98 -18.85
CA LEU A 24 4.88 -7.02 -19.49
C LEU A 24 3.53 -6.50 -20.01
N VAL A 25 2.82 -5.75 -19.16
CA VAL A 25 1.52 -5.17 -19.50
C VAL A 25 1.65 -4.05 -20.55
N GLU A 26 2.71 -3.24 -20.52
CA GLU A 26 2.92 -2.20 -21.54
C GLU A 26 3.31 -2.78 -22.90
N THR A 27 4.18 -3.79 -22.96
CA THR A 27 4.50 -4.53 -24.19
C THR A 27 3.22 -5.07 -24.84
N GLU A 28 2.32 -5.59 -24.02
CA GLU A 28 1.10 -6.28 -24.47
C GLU A 28 -0.14 -5.39 -24.45
N ARG A 29 0.05 -4.07 -24.33
CA ARG A 29 -1.04 -3.10 -24.17
C ARG A 29 -2.09 -3.19 -25.26
N HIS A 30 -1.68 -3.33 -26.52
CA HIS A 30 -2.61 -3.40 -27.65
C HIS A 30 -3.46 -4.68 -27.59
N ASN A 31 -2.82 -5.80 -27.24
CA ASN A 31 -3.49 -7.10 -27.10
C ASN A 31 -4.46 -7.11 -25.92
N LEU A 32 -4.06 -6.54 -24.78
CA LEU A 32 -4.92 -6.39 -23.60
C LEU A 32 -6.11 -5.46 -23.88
N ARG A 33 -5.87 -4.33 -24.53
CA ARG A 33 -6.94 -3.38 -24.90
C ARG A 33 -7.93 -4.02 -25.87
N ALA A 34 -7.45 -4.72 -26.89
CA ALA A 34 -8.30 -5.44 -27.85
C ALA A 34 -9.12 -6.53 -27.15
N ALA A 35 -8.49 -7.31 -26.26
CA ALA A 35 -9.15 -8.37 -25.51
C ALA A 35 -10.27 -7.83 -24.60
N LEU A 36 -9.98 -6.76 -23.86
CA LEU A 36 -10.99 -6.13 -23.01
C LEU A 36 -12.04 -5.39 -23.82
N ALA A 37 -11.74 -4.85 -25.01
CA ALA A 37 -12.70 -4.12 -25.84
C ALA A 37 -13.74 -5.01 -26.52
N ARG A 38 -13.41 -6.28 -26.80
CA ARG A 38 -14.31 -7.24 -27.45
C ARG A 38 -15.59 -7.43 -26.63
N PRO A 39 -16.79 -7.31 -27.23
CA PRO A 39 -18.03 -7.68 -26.57
C PRO A 39 -18.00 -9.16 -26.16
N PRO A 40 -18.43 -9.52 -24.94
CA PRO A 40 -18.50 -10.91 -24.54
C PRO A 40 -19.58 -11.65 -25.35
N LEU A 41 -19.30 -12.90 -25.72
CA LEU A 41 -20.25 -13.74 -26.46
C LEU A 41 -21.39 -14.26 -25.57
N ASP A 42 -21.08 -14.51 -24.31
CA ASP A 42 -22.01 -15.00 -23.29
C ASP A 42 -21.57 -14.56 -21.88
N ALA A 43 -22.30 -15.01 -20.86
CA ALA A 43 -21.99 -14.69 -19.47
C ALA A 43 -20.65 -15.28 -18.99
N ALA A 44 -20.22 -16.42 -19.51
CA ALA A 44 -18.95 -17.06 -19.13
C ALA A 44 -17.74 -16.34 -19.73
N ASP A 45 -17.85 -15.88 -20.99
CA ASP A 45 -16.87 -15.01 -21.64
C ASP A 45 -16.77 -13.66 -20.91
N ALA A 46 -17.91 -13.10 -20.49
CA ALA A 46 -17.94 -11.89 -19.68
C ALA A 46 -17.23 -12.06 -18.32
N LEU A 47 -17.47 -13.18 -17.62
CA LEU A 47 -16.78 -13.50 -16.37
C LEU A 47 -15.27 -13.69 -16.57
N THR A 48 -14.86 -14.33 -17.66
CA THR A 48 -13.45 -14.50 -18.01
C THR A 48 -12.76 -13.16 -18.27
N ALA A 49 -13.44 -12.25 -18.97
CA ALA A 49 -12.95 -10.90 -19.19
C ALA A 49 -12.91 -10.07 -17.90
N LEU A 50 -13.87 -10.25 -16.99
CA LEU A 50 -13.83 -9.62 -15.66
C LEU A 50 -12.66 -10.10 -14.83
N ASP A 51 -12.42 -11.41 -14.78
CA ASP A 51 -11.29 -11.99 -14.05
C ASP A 51 -9.97 -11.41 -14.56
N THR A 52 -9.82 -11.35 -15.89
CA THR A 52 -8.67 -10.69 -16.54
C THR A 52 -8.55 -9.21 -16.14
N ALA A 53 -9.65 -8.46 -16.12
CA ALA A 53 -9.66 -7.05 -15.72
C ALA A 53 -9.29 -6.87 -14.24
N VAL A 54 -9.70 -7.80 -13.37
CA VAL A 54 -9.37 -7.80 -11.94
C VAL A 54 -7.89 -8.09 -11.70
N SER A 55 -7.27 -9.04 -12.42
CA SER A 55 -5.83 -9.29 -12.33
C SER A 55 -4.99 -8.07 -12.72
N LEU A 56 -5.53 -7.17 -13.55
CA LEU A 56 -4.88 -5.91 -13.94
C LEU A 56 -5.11 -4.75 -12.95
N TRP A 57 -5.59 -5.01 -11.72
CA TRP A 57 -5.91 -3.96 -10.73
C TRP A 57 -4.79 -2.93 -10.53
N PHE A 58 -3.52 -3.36 -10.55
CA PHE A 58 -2.37 -2.46 -10.36
C PHE A 58 -2.23 -1.47 -11.52
N ARG A 59 -2.49 -1.91 -12.76
CA ARG A 59 -2.52 -1.03 -13.93
C ARG A 59 -3.54 0.09 -13.75
N TRP A 60 -4.72 -0.27 -13.27
CA TRP A 60 -5.82 0.68 -13.11
C TRP A 60 -5.60 1.62 -11.92
N GLY A 61 -5.33 1.05 -10.74
CA GLY A 61 -5.25 1.79 -9.49
C GLY A 61 -3.90 2.46 -9.28
N VAL A 62 -2.81 1.70 -9.42
CA VAL A 62 -1.45 2.15 -9.07
C VAL A 62 -0.79 2.90 -10.22
N CYS A 63 -0.86 2.38 -11.45
CA CYS A 63 -0.31 3.06 -12.64
C CYS A 63 -1.22 4.18 -13.19
N GLY A 64 -2.31 4.52 -12.49
CA GLY A 64 -3.15 5.68 -12.79
C GLY A 64 -4.15 5.52 -13.93
N ARG A 65 -4.34 4.32 -14.49
CA ARG A 65 -5.31 4.08 -15.59
C ARG A 65 -6.76 3.87 -15.10
N ARG A 66 -7.19 4.65 -14.11
CA ARG A 66 -8.45 4.47 -13.38
C ARG A 66 -9.69 4.58 -14.27
N ARG A 67 -9.76 5.61 -15.12
CA ARG A 67 -10.89 5.83 -16.04
C ARG A 67 -11.07 4.68 -17.03
N GLU A 68 -9.96 4.19 -17.60
CA GLU A 68 -9.93 3.04 -18.52
C GLU A 68 -10.43 1.77 -17.81
N GLY A 69 -9.89 1.46 -16.63
CA GLY A 69 -10.33 0.32 -15.82
C GLY A 69 -11.82 0.39 -15.48
N ARG A 70 -12.33 1.54 -15.04
CA ARG A 70 -13.76 1.73 -14.73
C ARG A 70 -14.66 1.52 -15.95
N ALA A 71 -14.26 2.00 -17.13
CA ALA A 71 -15.03 1.82 -18.35
C ALA A 71 -15.14 0.33 -18.72
N HIS A 72 -14.03 -0.42 -18.65
CA HIS A 72 -14.02 -1.86 -18.91
C HIS A 72 -14.87 -2.64 -17.90
N LEU A 73 -14.64 -2.43 -16.60
CA LEU A 73 -15.38 -3.11 -15.53
C LEU A 73 -16.88 -2.80 -15.60
N GLY A 74 -17.25 -1.53 -15.77
CA GLY A 74 -18.65 -1.12 -15.85
C GLY A 74 -19.38 -1.74 -17.04
N ARG A 75 -18.72 -1.88 -18.19
CA ARG A 75 -19.30 -2.58 -19.35
C ARG A 75 -19.45 -4.08 -19.07
N LEU A 76 -18.38 -4.75 -18.65
CA LEU A 76 -18.38 -6.20 -18.44
C LEU A 76 -19.35 -6.64 -17.33
N LEU A 77 -19.50 -5.85 -16.26
CA LEU A 77 -20.46 -6.09 -15.18
C LEU A 77 -21.92 -6.08 -15.64
N ARG A 78 -22.26 -5.44 -16.77
CA ARG A 78 -23.63 -5.49 -17.34
C ARG A 78 -23.95 -6.81 -18.03
N HIS A 79 -22.93 -7.57 -18.43
CA HIS A 79 -23.08 -8.84 -19.15
C HIS A 79 -22.91 -10.07 -18.25
N CYS A 80 -22.57 -9.88 -16.97
CA CYS A 80 -22.40 -10.96 -16.00
C CYS A 80 -23.63 -11.08 -15.10
N GLY A 81 -24.10 -12.31 -14.90
CA GLY A 81 -25.12 -12.65 -13.91
C GLY A 81 -24.70 -12.28 -12.48
N ASP A 82 -25.68 -12.18 -11.57
CA ASP A 82 -25.53 -11.44 -10.32
C ASP A 82 -24.75 -12.14 -9.20
N ASP A 83 -24.42 -13.43 -9.34
CA ASP A 83 -23.96 -14.23 -8.19
C ASP A 83 -22.69 -15.05 -8.43
N THR A 84 -21.55 -14.36 -8.61
CA THR A 84 -20.22 -15.00 -8.62
C THR A 84 -19.20 -14.23 -7.78
N ALA A 85 -18.22 -14.94 -7.23
CA ALA A 85 -17.09 -14.33 -6.53
C ALA A 85 -16.31 -13.34 -7.43
N VAL A 86 -16.10 -13.69 -8.71
CA VAL A 86 -15.43 -12.80 -9.69
C VAL A 86 -16.18 -11.47 -9.85
N ARG A 87 -17.52 -11.51 -9.86
CA ARG A 87 -18.34 -10.29 -9.90
C ARG A 87 -18.15 -9.45 -8.63
N ALA A 88 -18.08 -10.07 -7.45
CA ALA A 88 -17.81 -9.35 -6.20
C ALA A 88 -16.47 -8.61 -6.25
N ARG A 89 -15.41 -9.28 -6.73
CA ARG A 89 -14.08 -8.70 -6.92
C ARG A 89 -14.08 -7.55 -7.94
N ALA A 90 -14.77 -7.72 -9.05
CA ALA A 90 -14.91 -6.68 -10.06
C ALA A 90 -15.69 -5.45 -9.56
N LEU A 91 -16.76 -5.65 -8.78
CA LEU A 91 -17.49 -4.57 -8.12
C LEU A 91 -16.61 -3.84 -7.10
N TRP A 92 -15.84 -4.58 -6.29
CA TRP A 92 -14.86 -4.00 -5.38
C TRP A 92 -13.87 -3.10 -6.14
N LEU A 93 -13.25 -3.63 -7.20
CA LEU A 93 -12.25 -2.90 -7.96
C LEU A 93 -12.84 -1.64 -8.59
N ALA A 94 -14.03 -1.73 -9.18
CA ALA A 94 -14.71 -0.56 -9.74
C ALA A 94 -15.01 0.49 -8.67
N GLY A 95 -15.43 0.07 -7.46
CA GLY A 95 -15.69 0.93 -6.31
C GLY A 95 -14.41 1.60 -5.78
N TRP A 96 -13.32 0.85 -5.65
CA TRP A 96 -12.02 1.37 -5.21
C TRP A 96 -11.46 2.40 -6.20
N LEU A 97 -11.57 2.15 -7.51
CA LEU A 97 -11.18 3.12 -8.54
C LEU A 97 -12.06 4.38 -8.50
N ALA A 98 -13.36 4.24 -8.22
CA ALA A 98 -14.28 5.37 -8.06
C ALA A 98 -13.96 6.21 -6.82
N ALA A 99 -13.60 5.56 -5.69
CA ALA A 99 -13.17 6.25 -4.47
C ALA A 99 -11.91 7.09 -4.72
N GLN A 100 -10.95 6.55 -5.48
CA GLN A 100 -9.73 7.27 -5.84
C GLN A 100 -9.99 8.49 -6.76
N ASP A 101 -10.98 8.42 -7.64
CA ASP A 101 -11.39 9.49 -8.57
C ASP A 101 -12.40 10.50 -7.95
N HIS A 102 -12.61 10.49 -6.61
CA HIS A 102 -13.61 11.32 -5.91
C HIS A 102 -15.06 11.13 -6.38
N ALA A 103 -15.39 10.02 -7.04
CA ALA A 103 -16.75 9.67 -7.43
C ALA A 103 -17.49 8.98 -6.25
N LEU A 104 -17.71 9.72 -5.16
CA LEU A 104 -18.04 9.18 -3.84
C LEU A 104 -19.31 8.31 -3.83
N ARG A 105 -20.43 8.81 -4.36
CA ARG A 105 -21.70 8.05 -4.40
C ARG A 105 -21.59 6.78 -5.23
N THR A 106 -20.87 6.85 -6.35
CA THR A 106 -20.62 5.69 -7.21
C THR A 106 -19.77 4.65 -6.48
N ALA A 107 -18.75 5.09 -5.73
CA ALA A 107 -17.94 4.20 -4.92
C ALA A 107 -18.77 3.49 -3.86
N GLU A 108 -19.61 4.19 -3.10
CA GLU A 108 -20.48 3.59 -2.08
C GLU A 108 -21.39 2.52 -2.65
N SER A 109 -22.13 2.84 -3.71
CA SER A 109 -23.06 1.90 -4.34
C SER A 109 -22.35 0.62 -4.82
N LEU A 110 -21.17 0.76 -5.43
CA LEU A 110 -20.38 -0.38 -5.90
C LEU A 110 -19.82 -1.20 -4.75
N LEU A 111 -19.30 -0.56 -3.69
CA LEU A 111 -18.75 -1.24 -2.52
C LEU A 111 -19.81 -1.96 -1.70
N ASP A 112 -21.04 -1.44 -1.64
CA ASP A 112 -22.16 -2.10 -0.99
C ASP A 112 -22.59 -3.36 -1.73
N ARG A 113 -22.64 -3.29 -3.07
CA ARG A 113 -22.91 -4.46 -3.91
C ARG A 113 -21.79 -5.49 -3.81
N ALA A 114 -20.53 -5.03 -3.80
CA ALA A 114 -19.36 -5.90 -3.61
C ALA A 114 -19.41 -6.62 -2.26
N ALA A 115 -19.71 -5.90 -1.17
CA ALA A 115 -19.82 -6.48 0.17
C ALA A 115 -20.92 -7.55 0.25
N ARG A 116 -22.11 -7.25 -0.29
CA ARG A 116 -23.23 -8.22 -0.31
C ARG A 116 -22.87 -9.47 -1.12
N ALA A 117 -22.25 -9.30 -2.28
CA ALA A 117 -21.82 -10.44 -3.10
C ALA A 117 -20.71 -11.25 -2.39
N ALA A 118 -19.67 -10.59 -1.88
CA ALA A 118 -18.58 -11.27 -1.18
C ALA A 118 -19.07 -12.06 0.04
N ALA A 119 -20.02 -11.50 0.81
CA ALA A 119 -20.63 -12.20 1.94
C ALA A 119 -21.36 -13.48 1.53
N ARG A 120 -22.13 -13.46 0.42
CA ARG A 120 -22.81 -14.66 -0.11
C ARG A 120 -21.84 -15.77 -0.51
N HIS A 121 -20.67 -15.40 -1.02
CA HIS A 121 -19.63 -16.34 -1.46
C HIS A 121 -18.59 -16.66 -0.39
N ALA A 122 -18.80 -16.22 0.87
CA ALA A 122 -17.83 -16.33 1.97
C ALA A 122 -16.41 -15.83 1.60
N ASP A 123 -16.31 -14.83 0.72
CA ASP A 123 -15.04 -14.27 0.25
C ASP A 123 -14.55 -13.18 1.22
N ALA A 124 -13.96 -13.63 2.34
CA ALA A 124 -13.40 -12.77 3.38
C ALA A 124 -12.32 -11.81 2.84
N ASP A 125 -11.58 -12.27 1.84
CA ASP A 125 -10.54 -11.54 1.15
C ASP A 125 -11.09 -10.35 0.36
N THR A 126 -12.19 -10.53 -0.39
CA THR A 126 -12.91 -9.41 -1.03
C THR A 126 -13.48 -8.47 0.03
N LEU A 127 -14.03 -8.98 1.14
CA LEU A 127 -14.58 -8.14 2.22
C LEU A 127 -13.52 -7.24 2.85
N ALA A 128 -12.31 -7.75 3.10
CA ALA A 128 -11.20 -6.97 3.62
C ALA A 128 -10.76 -5.87 2.62
N ARG A 129 -10.73 -6.17 1.32
CA ARG A 129 -10.45 -5.16 0.28
C ARG A 129 -11.56 -4.12 0.15
N VAL A 130 -12.82 -4.51 0.37
CA VAL A 130 -13.93 -3.56 0.46
C VAL A 130 -13.76 -2.64 1.68
N ALA A 131 -13.34 -3.17 2.83
CA ALA A 131 -12.98 -2.35 3.98
C ALA A 131 -11.85 -1.35 3.63
N HIS A 132 -10.79 -1.80 2.95
CA HIS A 132 -9.74 -0.92 2.45
C HIS A 132 -10.31 0.23 1.60
N ALA A 133 -11.16 -0.10 0.62
CA ALA A 133 -11.75 0.90 -0.27
C ALA A 133 -12.70 1.89 0.45
N ARG A 134 -13.44 1.43 1.47
CA ARG A 134 -14.22 2.32 2.35
C ARG A 134 -13.33 3.24 3.18
N GLY A 135 -12.17 2.75 3.63
CA GLY A 135 -11.14 3.57 4.26
C GLY A 135 -10.62 4.68 3.34
N VAL A 136 -10.30 4.35 2.09
CA VAL A 136 -9.91 5.33 1.06
C VAL A 136 -11.03 6.37 0.84
N LEU A 137 -12.28 5.92 0.76
CA LEU A 137 -13.42 6.81 0.60
C LEU A 137 -13.59 7.78 1.78
N ALA A 138 -13.41 7.30 3.01
CA ALA A 138 -13.49 8.12 4.22
C ALA A 138 -12.35 9.15 4.27
N LEU A 139 -11.12 8.76 3.92
CA LEU A 139 -10.00 9.72 3.75
C LEU A 139 -10.32 10.82 2.74
N ARG A 140 -11.00 10.48 1.63
CA ARG A 140 -11.43 11.45 0.61
C ARG A 140 -12.50 12.43 1.10
N ARG A 141 -13.20 12.08 2.18
CA ARG A 141 -14.16 12.95 2.89
C ARG A 141 -13.54 13.70 4.07
N ALA A 142 -12.24 13.52 4.32
CA ALA A 142 -11.58 13.97 5.54
C ALA A 142 -12.21 13.40 6.83
N ASP A 143 -12.93 12.29 6.74
CA ASP A 143 -13.46 11.56 7.90
C ASP A 143 -12.42 10.54 8.37
N THR A 144 -11.47 11.03 9.19
CA THR A 144 -10.34 10.23 9.65
C THR A 144 -10.75 9.15 10.63
N GLY A 145 -11.81 9.36 11.44
CA GLY A 145 -12.33 8.37 12.37
C GLY A 145 -12.87 7.14 11.65
N THR A 146 -13.74 7.36 10.65
CA THR A 146 -14.26 6.27 9.81
C THR A 146 -13.14 5.62 9.00
N ALA A 147 -12.17 6.40 8.51
CA ALA A 147 -11.01 5.85 7.81
C ALA A 147 -10.19 4.88 8.67
N VAL A 148 -9.87 5.27 9.91
CA VAL A 148 -9.12 4.42 10.86
C VAL A 148 -9.84 3.10 11.11
N ALA A 149 -11.15 3.13 11.37
CA ALA A 149 -11.92 1.92 11.65
C ALA A 149 -11.87 0.91 10.49
N TRP A 150 -12.10 1.38 9.26
CA TRP A 150 -12.09 0.52 8.08
C TRP A 150 -10.70 0.03 7.70
N LEU A 151 -9.69 0.90 7.75
CA LEU A 151 -8.31 0.55 7.37
C LEU A 151 -7.68 -0.41 8.37
N ARG A 152 -8.00 -0.29 9.67
CA ARG A 152 -7.58 -1.25 10.69
C ARG A 152 -8.09 -2.65 10.38
N ARG A 153 -9.41 -2.78 10.12
CA ARG A 153 -10.02 -4.06 9.73
C ARG A 153 -9.34 -4.67 8.49
N ALA A 154 -9.01 -3.84 7.50
CA ALA A 154 -8.35 -4.30 6.28
C ALA A 154 -6.87 -4.68 6.48
N ALA A 155 -6.19 -4.06 7.44
CA ALA A 155 -4.78 -4.30 7.76
C ALA A 155 -4.57 -5.54 8.64
N GLU A 156 -5.53 -5.85 9.51
CA GLU A 156 -5.51 -7.01 10.40
C GLU A 156 -5.94 -8.31 9.70
N HIS A 157 -6.53 -8.22 8.50
CA HIS A 157 -6.97 -9.38 7.75
C HIS A 157 -5.79 -10.19 7.17
N THR A 158 -5.81 -11.51 7.39
CA THR A 158 -4.86 -12.45 6.79
C THR A 158 -5.37 -12.90 5.42
N TYR A 159 -4.85 -12.27 4.37
CA TYR A 159 -5.23 -12.55 2.98
C TYR A 159 -4.81 -13.96 2.55
N GLN A 160 -5.77 -14.72 2.05
CA GLN A 160 -5.54 -16.08 1.52
C GLN A 160 -5.35 -16.06 -0.01
N ASP A 161 -5.94 -15.07 -0.70
CA ASP A 161 -5.88 -14.92 -2.14
C ASP A 161 -4.95 -13.75 -2.49
N PRO A 162 -3.67 -13.98 -2.86
CA PRO A 162 -2.76 -12.91 -3.25
C PRO A 162 -3.04 -12.38 -4.67
N TRP A 163 -4.00 -12.94 -5.40
CA TRP A 163 -4.11 -12.76 -6.85
C TRP A 163 -4.73 -11.42 -7.28
N TYR A 164 -5.15 -10.55 -6.36
CA TYR A 164 -5.59 -9.22 -6.74
C TYR A 164 -5.59 -8.23 -5.56
N GLY A 165 -5.60 -6.95 -5.91
CA GLY A 165 -5.80 -5.84 -4.99
C GLY A 165 -4.64 -5.54 -4.04
N PRO A 166 -4.73 -4.42 -3.32
CA PRO A 166 -3.74 -4.03 -2.34
C PRO A 166 -3.71 -5.03 -1.18
N GLY A 167 -2.51 -5.46 -0.79
CA GLY A 167 -2.29 -6.28 0.40
C GLY A 167 -2.32 -5.47 1.71
N PRO A 168 -2.10 -6.14 2.86
CA PRO A 168 -2.25 -5.53 4.18
C PRO A 168 -1.30 -4.34 4.41
N ALA A 169 -0.09 -4.39 3.87
CA ALA A 169 0.90 -3.31 3.98
C ALA A 169 0.38 -1.98 3.40
N TYR A 170 -0.41 -2.02 2.32
CA TYR A 170 -0.98 -0.81 1.73
C TYR A 170 -2.08 -0.22 2.62
N SER A 171 -2.89 -1.06 3.27
CA SER A 171 -3.85 -0.64 4.29
C SER A 171 -3.16 -0.05 5.53
N GLN A 172 -2.03 -0.63 5.96
CA GLN A 172 -1.25 -0.12 7.10
C GLN A 172 -0.70 1.29 6.84
N VAL A 173 -0.18 1.55 5.63
CA VAL A 173 0.29 2.89 5.26
C VAL A 173 -0.84 3.92 5.34
N LEU A 174 -2.01 3.60 4.76
CA LEU A 174 -3.15 4.52 4.84
C LEU A 174 -3.69 4.67 6.26
N LEU A 175 -3.65 3.61 7.07
CA LEU A 175 -4.03 3.66 8.49
C LEU A 175 -3.11 4.62 9.25
N ALA A 176 -1.79 4.53 9.04
CA ALA A 176 -0.83 5.42 9.66
C ALA A 176 -1.09 6.89 9.27
N ILE A 177 -1.40 7.16 8.00
CA ILE A 177 -1.78 8.51 7.52
C ILE A 177 -3.06 8.99 8.23
N ALA A 178 -4.08 8.15 8.34
CA ALA A 178 -5.34 8.49 8.99
C ALA A 178 -5.14 8.81 10.48
N LEU A 179 -4.31 8.02 11.18
CA LEU A 179 -3.95 8.23 12.58
C LEU A 179 -3.17 9.53 12.78
N ALA A 180 -2.18 9.81 11.92
CA ALA A 180 -1.41 11.05 11.98
C ALA A 180 -2.29 12.29 11.79
N ALA A 181 -3.27 12.23 10.89
CA ALA A 181 -4.23 13.30 10.66
C ALA A 181 -5.26 13.46 11.81
N SER A 182 -5.46 12.43 12.63
CA SER A 182 -6.40 12.44 13.77
C SER A 182 -5.76 12.92 15.08
N GLY A 183 -4.43 13.00 15.14
CA GLY A 183 -3.71 13.51 16.31
C GLY A 183 -3.89 15.03 16.49
N PRO A 184 -3.37 15.61 17.60
CA PRO A 184 -3.45 17.05 17.88
C PRO A 184 -2.72 17.96 16.85
N ALA A 185 -2.21 17.41 15.75
CA ALA A 185 -1.54 18.10 14.64
C ALA A 185 -2.47 18.97 13.77
N GLY A 186 -3.75 19.09 14.12
CA GLY A 186 -4.60 20.20 13.68
C GLY A 186 -4.23 21.54 14.34
N ALA A 187 -3.38 21.53 15.38
CA ALA A 187 -2.76 22.75 15.89
C ALA A 187 -1.77 23.29 14.85
N PRO A 188 -1.82 24.60 14.51
CA PRO A 188 -0.93 25.19 13.53
C PRO A 188 0.52 24.88 13.90
N VAL A 189 1.26 24.32 12.95
CA VAL A 189 2.72 24.15 13.08
C VAL A 189 3.30 25.54 13.38
N PRO A 190 3.93 25.75 14.54
CA PRO A 190 4.57 27.03 14.81
C PRO A 190 5.59 27.28 13.71
N ALA A 191 5.55 28.49 13.13
CA ALA A 191 6.38 28.86 12.01
C ALA A 191 7.84 28.43 12.25
N PRO A 192 8.53 27.85 11.24
CA PRO A 192 9.92 27.49 11.40
C PRO A 192 10.68 28.73 11.85
N ARG A 193 11.33 28.64 13.02
CA ARG A 193 12.19 29.73 13.48
C ARG A 193 13.19 30.01 12.36
N PRO A 194 13.39 31.28 11.98
CA PRO A 194 14.41 31.60 11.01
C PRO A 194 15.71 30.97 11.51
N TRP A 195 16.43 30.29 10.62
CA TRP A 195 17.76 29.76 10.88
C TRP A 195 18.57 30.90 11.53
N GLY A 196 18.69 30.83 12.85
CA GLY A 196 19.54 31.72 13.61
C GLY A 196 20.95 31.32 13.22
N MET A 197 21.74 32.30 12.77
CA MET A 197 23.19 32.20 12.71
C MET A 197 23.68 31.31 13.83
N ALA A 198 24.29 30.18 13.46
CA ALA A 198 24.89 29.28 14.41
C ALA A 198 25.74 30.11 15.38
N ALA A 199 25.39 30.10 16.66
CA ALA A 199 26.26 30.63 17.68
C ALA A 199 27.59 29.88 17.53
N ALA A 200 28.65 30.64 17.25
CA ALA A 200 29.98 30.10 17.06
C ALA A 200 30.35 29.23 18.28
N VAL A 201 30.59 27.95 18.03
CA VAL A 201 31.17 27.05 19.02
C VAL A 201 32.60 27.55 19.26
N PRO A 202 32.99 27.97 20.47
CA PRO A 202 34.34 28.41 20.71
C PRO A 202 35.28 27.19 20.61
N LEU A 203 36.20 27.24 19.65
CA LEU A 203 37.27 26.26 19.50
C LEU A 203 38.15 26.30 20.76
N THR A 204 38.14 25.22 21.52
CA THR A 204 39.04 25.02 22.66
C THR A 204 40.42 24.64 22.11
N PRO A 205 41.51 25.38 22.43
CA PRO A 205 42.83 24.99 21.95
C PRO A 205 43.31 23.70 22.63
N ALA A 206 43.87 22.81 21.83
CA ALA A 206 44.45 21.53 22.26
C ALA A 206 45.56 21.75 23.30
N ARG A 207 45.48 21.05 24.44
CA ARG A 207 46.57 20.99 25.41
C ARG A 207 47.67 20.09 24.89
N THR A 208 48.82 20.68 24.60
CA THR A 208 50.10 20.00 24.41
C THR A 208 50.48 19.31 25.72
N THR A 209 50.51 17.98 25.75
CA THR A 209 51.03 17.23 26.91
C THR A 209 52.55 17.31 26.91
N GLN A 210 53.09 18.15 27.78
CA GLN A 210 54.50 18.29 28.07
C GLN A 210 54.91 17.17 29.04
N ASN A 211 55.86 16.35 28.63
CA ASN A 211 56.39 15.22 29.39
C ASN A 211 57.43 15.73 30.40
N GLU A 212 57.04 15.87 31.66
CA GLU A 212 57.98 16.15 32.77
C GLU A 212 58.16 14.89 33.62
N THR A 213 59.27 14.21 33.39
CA THR A 213 59.81 13.18 34.27
C THR A 213 60.26 13.81 35.59
N ARG A 214 59.43 13.71 36.63
CA ARG A 214 59.80 14.05 38.01
C ARG A 214 60.45 12.86 38.69
N SER A 215 61.75 12.98 38.94
CA SER A 215 62.52 12.18 39.90
C SER A 215 61.92 12.30 41.30
N GLY A 216 61.68 11.17 41.95
CA GLY A 216 61.35 11.04 43.38
C GLY A 216 62.07 9.83 43.98
N PRO A 217 62.50 9.85 45.25
CA PRO A 217 63.64 9.06 45.71
C PRO A 217 63.29 7.64 46.17
N LEU A 218 64.30 6.77 46.04
CA LEU A 218 64.35 5.35 46.37
C LEU A 218 64.11 5.06 47.88
N PRO A 219 63.36 4.01 48.25
CA PRO A 219 63.38 3.47 49.61
C PRO A 219 64.65 2.60 49.83
N GLY A 220 65.31 2.82 50.97
CA GLY A 220 66.55 2.15 51.38
C GLY A 220 66.41 0.67 51.78
N PRO A 221 67.54 0.00 52.07
CA PRO A 221 67.65 -1.45 52.06
C PRO A 221 67.22 -2.07 53.39
N ARG A 222 66.59 -3.25 53.33
CA ARG A 222 66.57 -4.19 54.45
C ARG A 222 67.29 -5.47 54.03
N CYS A 223 68.47 -5.67 54.61
CA CYS A 223 69.10 -6.96 54.86
C CYS A 223 68.02 -7.92 55.39
N GLY A 224 67.89 -9.16 54.93
CA GLY A 224 68.93 -10.16 54.75
C GLY A 224 68.61 -11.28 55.73
N LEU A 225 68.54 -12.52 55.23
CA LEU A 225 68.95 -13.79 55.85
C LEU A 225 68.29 -14.92 55.06
N GLY A 226 69.15 -15.73 54.43
CA GLY A 226 68.78 -16.87 53.60
C GLY A 226 68.61 -18.17 54.42
N PRO A 227 69.02 -19.32 53.87
CA PRO A 227 68.12 -20.44 53.67
C PRO A 227 68.49 -21.68 54.50
N THR A 228 67.56 -22.63 54.59
CA THR A 228 67.80 -24.09 54.50
C THR A 228 66.48 -24.78 54.20
#